data_AF-A0A939A019-F1
#
_entry.id   AF-A0A939A019-F1
#
_cell.length_a   1.000
_cell.length_b   1.000
_cell.length_c   1.000
_cell.angle_alpha   90.00
_cell.angle_beta   90.00
_cell.angle_gamma   90.00
#
_symmetry.space_group_name_H-M   'P 1'
#
loop_
_entity.id
_entity.type
_entity.pdbx_description
1 polymer ?
#
loop_
_entity_poly.entity_id
_entity_poly.type
_entity_poly.pdbx_seq_one_letter_code
_entity_poly.pdbx_strand_id
1 'polypeptide(L)'
;MININFNPKQKVRNRINNQILDHPFTDYWDIFLLKHQHPINITLHILGILFFYSLLFCAWELQNFWLLLGLPLTQLLGLTGHFLFERSHIDLQDAVFSWRASYCLGKMLIRILIGKYRDDISQRHEKLNNYLSNNYANIQ
;
A
#
# COMPACT_ATOMS: atom_id res chain seq x y z
N MET A 1 -0.89 16.69 -28.95
CA MET A 1 -2.10 16.82 -28.13
C MET A 1 -2.25 15.55 -27.30
N ILE A 2 -2.02 15.61 -25.99
CA ILE A 2 -2.16 14.46 -25.11
C ILE A 2 -3.65 14.35 -24.78
N ASN A 3 -4.30 13.30 -25.28
CA ASN A 3 -5.69 13.01 -24.99
C ASN A 3 -5.77 12.44 -23.57
N ILE A 4 -5.90 13.32 -22.57
CA ILE A 4 -6.05 12.92 -21.17
C ILE A 4 -7.50 12.46 -21.02
N ASN A 5 -7.72 11.16 -21.11
CA ASN A 5 -9.02 10.55 -20.85
C ASN A 5 -9.33 10.73 -19.35
N PHE A 6 -9.92 11.88 -19.02
CA PHE A 6 -10.02 12.41 -17.66
C PHE A 6 -11.17 11.70 -16.94
N ASN A 7 -10.86 10.61 -16.23
CA ASN A 7 -11.86 9.90 -15.44
C ASN A 7 -11.82 10.38 -13.96
N PRO A 8 -12.78 11.23 -13.51
CA PRO A 8 -12.76 11.79 -12.17
C PRO A 8 -12.85 10.72 -11.07
N LYS A 9 -13.39 9.53 -11.37
CA LYS A 9 -13.48 8.41 -10.41
C LYS A 9 -12.12 7.77 -10.11
N GLN A 10 -11.17 7.80 -11.05
CA GLN A 10 -9.79 7.31 -10.80
C GLN A 10 -9.00 8.25 -9.90
N LYS A 11 -9.24 9.56 -10.01
CA LYS A 11 -8.57 10.61 -9.22
C LYS A 11 -8.90 10.57 -7.72
N VAL A 12 -9.99 9.89 -7.35
CA VAL A 12 -10.37 9.65 -5.94
C VAL A 12 -9.73 8.37 -5.40
N ARG A 13 -9.59 7.32 -6.22
CA ARG A 13 -9.13 5.98 -5.84
C ARG A 13 -7.61 5.81 -5.70
N ASN A 14 -6.84 6.78 -6.19
CA ASN A 14 -5.38 6.69 -6.28
C ASN A 14 -4.68 7.79 -5.48
N ARG A 15 -5.36 8.40 -4.50
CA ARG A 15 -4.77 9.51 -3.73
C ARG A 15 -3.65 9.00 -2.83
N ILE A 16 -2.51 9.70 -2.87
CA ILE A 16 -1.39 9.45 -1.95
C ILE A 16 -1.72 10.03 -0.56
N ASN A 17 -2.25 11.25 -0.52
CA ASN A 17 -2.78 11.88 0.69
C ASN A 17 -3.79 13.00 0.34
N ASN A 18 -4.34 13.68 1.35
CA ASN A 18 -5.32 14.75 1.16
C ASN A 18 -4.74 16.07 0.63
N GLN A 19 -3.42 16.25 0.65
CA GLN A 19 -2.72 17.47 0.22
C GLN A 19 -2.25 17.39 -1.24
N ILE A 20 -1.95 16.19 -1.73
CA ILE A 20 -1.51 15.93 -3.10
C ILE A 20 -2.74 15.66 -3.97
N LEU A 21 -3.15 16.68 -4.72
CA LEU A 21 -4.32 16.61 -5.62
C LEU A 21 -4.05 15.82 -6.91
N ASP A 22 -2.78 15.68 -7.31
CA ASP A 22 -2.38 15.02 -8.54
C ASP A 22 -0.94 14.48 -8.48
N HIS A 23 -0.64 13.44 -9.26
CA HIS A 23 0.67 12.77 -9.24
C HIS A 23 1.00 12.10 -10.60
N PRO A 24 2.28 11.80 -10.89
CA PRO A 24 2.68 11.22 -12.18
C PRO A 24 2.54 9.69 -12.25
N PHE A 25 2.07 9.05 -11.18
CA PHE A 25 2.04 7.58 -11.09
C PHE A 25 0.82 6.97 -11.80
N THR A 26 1.09 5.94 -12.59
CA THR A 26 0.06 5.14 -13.28
C THR A 26 -0.13 3.76 -12.65
N ASP A 27 0.92 3.23 -12.01
CA ASP A 27 0.87 1.95 -11.31
C ASP A 27 0.43 2.17 -9.84
N TYR A 28 -0.48 1.32 -9.38
CA TYR A 28 -0.93 1.31 -7.99
C TYR A 28 0.22 0.95 -7.04
N TRP A 29 1.21 0.17 -7.49
CA TRP A 29 2.41 -0.12 -6.68
C TRP A 29 3.15 1.14 -6.22
N ASP A 30 3.28 2.14 -7.10
CA ASP A 30 4.00 3.37 -6.76
C ASP A 30 3.24 4.17 -5.69
N ILE A 31 1.91 4.19 -5.78
CA ILE A 31 1.02 4.83 -4.78
C ILE A 31 1.06 4.04 -3.46
N PHE A 32 1.01 2.71 -3.54
CA PHE A 32 1.09 1.80 -2.40
C PHE A 32 2.37 2.03 -1.59
N LEU A 33 3.53 2.11 -2.26
CA LEU A 33 4.82 2.39 -1.61
C LEU A 33 4.80 3.70 -0.81
N LEU A 34 4.24 4.77 -1.39
CA LEU A 34 4.19 6.07 -0.75
C LEU A 34 3.22 6.10 0.44
N LYS A 35 2.15 5.31 0.40
CA LYS A 35 1.23 5.10 1.52
C LYS A 35 1.86 4.23 2.63
N HIS A 36 2.66 3.24 2.26
CA HIS A 36 3.23 2.21 3.15
C HIS A 36 4.72 2.39 3.44
N GLN A 37 5.16 3.65 3.55
CA GLN A 37 6.56 3.97 3.83
C GLN A 37 6.88 4.05 5.33
N HIS A 38 5.87 4.21 6.19
CA HIS A 38 6.10 4.38 7.63
C HIS A 38 6.64 3.09 8.24
N PRO A 39 7.77 3.11 8.99
CA PRO A 39 8.43 1.91 9.47
C PRO A 39 7.53 1.02 10.33
N ILE A 40 6.66 1.62 11.15
CA ILE A 40 5.70 0.85 11.97
C ILE A 40 4.63 0.19 11.09
N ASN A 41 4.15 0.88 10.05
CA ASN A 41 3.17 0.31 9.13
C ASN A 41 3.80 -0.89 8.38
N ILE A 42 5.05 -0.74 7.95
CA ILE A 42 5.82 -1.83 7.34
C ILE A 42 5.93 -3.03 8.28
N THR A 43 6.32 -2.81 9.54
CA THR A 43 6.44 -3.87 10.53
C THR A 43 5.10 -4.57 10.78
N LEU A 44 4.00 -3.81 10.95
CA LEU A 44 2.67 -4.38 11.16
C LEU A 44 2.22 -5.24 9.97
N HIS A 45 2.50 -4.80 8.74
CA HIS A 45 2.21 -5.60 7.54
C HIS A 45 3.05 -6.88 7.48
N ILE A 46 4.35 -6.83 7.79
CA ILE A 46 5.20 -8.03 7.87
C ILE A 46 4.66 -9.00 8.91
N LEU A 47 4.33 -8.51 10.12
CA LEU A 47 3.76 -9.33 11.19
C LEU A 47 2.42 -9.94 10.77
N GLY A 48 1.57 -9.16 10.10
CA GLY A 48 0.30 -9.65 9.54
C GLY A 48 0.50 -10.75 8.50
N ILE A 49 1.49 -10.62 7.60
CA ILE A 49 1.83 -11.63 6.61
C ILE A 49 2.35 -12.92 7.27
N LEU A 50 3.29 -12.79 8.23
CA LEU A 50 3.82 -13.94 8.96
C LEU A 50 2.71 -14.66 9.73
N PHE A 51 1.88 -13.91 10.46
CA PHE A 51 0.75 -14.47 11.20
C PHE A 51 -0.25 -15.18 10.26
N PHE A 52 -0.56 -14.59 9.11
CA PHE A 52 -1.43 -15.21 8.10
C PHE A 52 -0.88 -16.55 7.60
N TYR A 53 0.39 -16.61 7.17
CA TYR A 53 0.98 -17.85 6.67
C TYR A 53 1.19 -18.90 7.77
N SER A 54 1.57 -18.48 8.98
CA SER A 54 1.63 -19.39 10.13
C SER A 54 0.26 -19.96 10.47
N LEU A 55 -0.80 -19.15 10.42
CA LEU A 55 -2.16 -19.61 10.69
C LEU A 55 -2.63 -20.63 9.65
N LEU A 56 -2.36 -20.38 8.36
CA LEU A 56 -2.66 -21.33 7.29
C LEU A 56 -1.89 -22.64 7.45
N PHE A 57 -0.59 -22.56 7.76
CA PHE A 57 0.25 -23.73 8.00
C PHE A 57 -0.24 -24.54 9.20
N CYS A 58 -0.56 -23.90 10.33
CA CYS A 58 -1.11 -24.57 11.51
C CYS A 58 -2.49 -25.18 11.24
N ALA A 59 -3.37 -24.50 10.51
CA ALA A 59 -4.67 -25.03 10.13
C ALA A 59 -4.54 -26.29 9.26
N TRP A 60 -3.57 -26.29 8.33
CA TRP A 60 -3.25 -27.44 7.50
C TRP A 60 -2.64 -28.59 8.32
N GLU A 61 -1.60 -28.34 9.10
CA GLU A 61 -0.89 -29.37 9.85
C GLU A 61 -1.77 -30.04 10.91
N LEU A 62 -2.55 -29.24 11.64
CA LEU A 62 -3.45 -29.73 12.68
C LEU A 62 -4.81 -30.20 12.13
N GLN A 63 -5.04 -30.04 10.81
CA GLN A 63 -6.33 -30.28 10.14
C GLN A 63 -7.50 -29.58 10.85
N ASN A 64 -7.21 -28.46 11.52
CA ASN A 64 -8.15 -27.74 12.35
C ASN A 64 -8.55 -26.42 11.68
N PHE A 65 -9.54 -26.51 10.79
CA PHE A 65 -10.02 -25.35 10.04
C PHE A 65 -10.70 -24.28 10.89
N TRP A 66 -11.03 -24.56 12.17
CA TRP A 66 -11.51 -23.52 13.09
C TRP A 66 -10.47 -22.44 13.34
N LEU A 67 -9.18 -22.76 13.17
CA LEU A 67 -8.10 -21.78 13.22
C LEU A 67 -8.24 -20.69 12.14
N LEU A 68 -8.92 -20.98 11.02
CA LEU A 68 -9.17 -19.98 9.98
C LEU A 68 -10.11 -18.85 10.44
N LEU A 69 -10.84 -19.02 11.55
CA LEU A 69 -11.57 -17.91 12.19
C LEU A 69 -10.63 -16.83 12.74
N GLY A 70 -9.32 -17.09 12.83
CA GLY A 70 -8.30 -16.09 13.14
C GLY A 70 -7.89 -15.22 11.93
N LEU A 71 -8.29 -15.56 10.70
CA LEU A 71 -7.94 -14.78 9.50
C LEU A 71 -8.41 -13.31 9.55
N PRO A 72 -9.61 -12.98 10.07
CA PRO A 72 -10.01 -11.58 10.28
C PRO A 72 -9.06 -10.83 11.22
N LEU A 73 -8.42 -11.49 12.19
CA LEU A 73 -7.46 -10.84 13.09
C LEU A 73 -6.18 -10.41 12.35
N THR A 74 -5.77 -11.16 11.32
CA THR A 74 -4.61 -10.77 10.49
C THR A 74 -4.89 -9.47 9.75
N GLN A 75 -6.15 -9.26 9.32
CA GLN A 75 -6.60 -8.03 8.67
C GLN A 75 -6.66 -6.85 9.63
N LEU A 76 -7.08 -7.07 10.88
CA LEU A 76 -7.10 -6.01 11.89
C LEU A 76 -5.70 -5.45 12.15
N LEU A 77 -4.65 -6.28 12.13
CA LEU A 77 -3.27 -5.81 12.28
C LEU A 77 -2.82 -4.90 11.14
N GLY A 78 -3.10 -5.28 9.89
CA GLY A 78 -2.84 -4.43 8.73
C GLY A 78 -3.63 -3.13 8.78
N LEU A 79 -4.94 -3.21 9.04
CA LEU A 79 -5.83 -2.05 9.10
C LEU A 79 -5.49 -1.09 10.25
N THR A 80 -5.01 -1.60 11.39
CA THR A 80 -4.51 -0.78 12.50
C THR A 80 -3.29 0.03 12.08
N GLY A 81 -2.40 -0.53 11.26
CA GLY A 81 -1.27 0.20 10.69
C GLY A 81 -1.72 1.35 9.78
N HIS A 82 -2.74 1.13 8.95
CA HIS A 82 -3.36 2.18 8.15
C HIS A 82 -4.02 3.25 9.03
N PHE A 83 -4.86 2.86 9.99
CA PHE A 83 -5.59 3.79 10.85
C PHE A 83 -4.65 4.70 11.66
N LEU A 84 -3.54 4.16 12.16
CA LEU A 84 -2.61 4.90 13.01
C LEU A 84 -1.62 5.77 12.22
N PHE A 85 -1.26 5.40 10.99
CA PHE A 85 -0.14 6.03 10.28
C PHE A 85 -0.48 6.59 8.90
N GLU A 86 -1.65 6.29 8.35
CA GLU A 86 -2.09 6.85 7.08
C GLU A 86 -2.82 8.18 7.31
N ARG A 87 -2.21 9.29 6.86
CA ARG A 87 -2.78 10.65 6.95
C ARG A 87 -3.93 10.91 5.96
N SER A 88 -4.47 9.86 5.34
CA SER A 88 -5.49 9.97 4.29
C SER A 88 -6.61 8.96 4.52
N HIS A 89 -7.75 9.19 3.86
CA HIS A 89 -8.93 8.34 3.96
C HIS A 89 -8.55 6.88 3.65
N ILE A 90 -8.81 5.96 4.58
CA ILE A 90 -8.64 4.51 4.37
C ILE A 90 -9.40 4.15 3.10
N ASP A 91 -8.68 3.77 2.05
CA ASP A 91 -9.33 3.34 0.82
C ASP A 91 -10.04 2.02 1.13
N LEU A 92 -11.34 1.94 0.87
CA LEU A 92 -12.14 0.74 1.13
C LEU A 92 -11.59 -0.50 0.40
N GLN A 93 -10.74 -0.32 -0.62
CA GLN A 93 -10.01 -1.39 -1.33
C GLN A 93 -8.73 -1.86 -0.62
N ASP A 94 -8.18 -1.05 0.28
CA ASP A 94 -7.07 -1.43 1.16
C ASP A 94 -7.63 -2.14 2.42
N ALA A 95 -8.90 -1.86 2.77
CA ALA A 95 -9.62 -2.48 3.89
C ALA A 95 -10.25 -3.85 3.58
N VAL A 96 -10.38 -4.22 2.30
CA VAL A 96 -10.93 -5.50 1.86
C VAL A 96 -9.90 -6.16 0.95
N PHE A 97 -9.52 -7.41 1.22
CA PHE A 97 -8.60 -8.25 0.43
C PHE A 97 -8.81 -8.10 -1.10
N SER A 98 -8.23 -7.07 -1.69
CA SER A 98 -8.21 -6.90 -3.13
C SER A 98 -7.02 -7.69 -3.66
N TRP A 99 -7.19 -8.31 -4.84
CA TRP A 99 -6.10 -9.02 -5.50
C TRP A 99 -4.88 -8.09 -5.73
N ARG A 100 -5.15 -6.80 -5.99
CA ARG A 100 -4.10 -5.77 -6.17
C ARG A 100 -3.35 -5.48 -4.87
N ALA A 101 -4.05 -5.32 -3.75
CA ALA A 101 -3.42 -5.13 -2.44
C ALA A 101 -2.60 -6.36 -2.04
N SER A 102 -3.13 -7.56 -2.25
CA SER A 102 -2.44 -8.82 -1.97
C SER A 102 -1.15 -8.97 -2.78
N TYR A 103 -1.19 -8.64 -4.08
CA TYR A 103 -0.01 -8.60 -4.93
C TYR A 103 1.02 -7.58 -4.43
N CYS A 104 0.59 -6.39 -4.03
CA CYS A 104 1.49 -5.36 -3.50
C CYS A 104 2.10 -5.76 -2.17
N LEU A 105 1.35 -6.40 -1.27
CA LEU A 105 1.86 -6.93 0.00
C LEU A 105 2.93 -8.01 -0.23
N GLY A 106 2.69 -8.94 -1.17
CA GLY A 106 3.70 -9.93 -1.54
C GLY A 106 4.95 -9.29 -2.15
N LYS A 107 4.77 -8.33 -3.07
CA LYS A 107 5.88 -7.57 -3.67
C LYS A 107 6.67 -6.78 -2.62
N MET A 108 5.98 -6.18 -1.65
CA MET A 108 6.57 -5.48 -0.51
C MET A 108 7.43 -6.42 0.32
N LEU A 109 6.92 -7.60 0.71
CA LEU A 109 7.71 -8.60 1.44
C LEU A 109 8.98 -8.96 0.68
N ILE A 110 8.88 -9.28 -0.62
CA ILE A 110 10.04 -9.64 -1.45
C ILE A 110 11.06 -8.50 -1.50
N ARG A 111 10.61 -7.26 -1.72
CA ARG A 111 11.50 -6.08 -1.78
C ARG A 111 12.16 -5.77 -0.44
N ILE A 112 11.49 -6.04 0.67
CA ILE A 112 12.04 -5.91 2.02
C ILE A 112 13.12 -6.98 2.26
N LEU A 113 12.85 -8.24 1.89
CA LEU A 113 13.82 -9.34 2.02
C LEU A 113 15.09 -9.10 1.18
N ILE A 114 14.94 -8.49 0.00
CA ILE A 114 16.08 -8.12 -0.87
C ILE A 114 16.74 -6.80 -0.43
N GLY A 115 16.21 -6.11 0.59
CA GLY A 115 16.74 -4.85 1.10
C GLY A 115 16.48 -3.61 0.20
N LYS A 116 15.71 -3.76 -0.88
CA LYS A 116 15.47 -2.69 -1.89
C LYS A 116 14.26 -1.82 -1.60
N TYR A 117 13.45 -2.14 -0.60
CA TYR A 117 12.21 -1.42 -0.32
C TYR A 117 12.43 0.06 0.02
N ARG A 118 13.52 0.39 0.73
CA ARG A 118 13.87 1.79 1.03
C ARG A 118 14.24 2.57 -0.22
N ASP A 119 15.05 1.98 -1.10
CA ASP A 119 15.44 2.61 -2.36
C ASP A 119 14.22 2.85 -3.26
N ASP A 120 13.31 1.89 -3.30
CA ASP A 120 12.05 2.02 -4.03
C ASP A 120 11.24 3.23 -3.51
N ILE A 121 11.11 3.41 -2.19
CA ILE A 121 10.44 4.59 -1.58
C ILE A 121 11.14 5.89 -1.99
N SER A 122 12.47 5.96 -1.86
CA SER A 122 13.25 7.16 -2.19
C SER A 122 13.09 7.57 -3.65
N GLN A 123 13.17 6.62 -4.58
CA GLN A 123 12.95 6.88 -6.00
C GLN A 123 11.56 7.45 -6.29
N ARG A 124 10.52 6.97 -5.58
CA ARG A 124 9.15 7.49 -5.77
C ARG A 124 8.99 8.88 -5.16
N HIS A 125 9.63 9.18 -4.03
CA HIS A 125 9.67 10.53 -3.49
C HIS A 125 10.33 11.51 -4.45
N GLU A 126 11.47 11.13 -5.03
CA GLU A 126 12.16 11.97 -6.02
C GLU A 126 11.27 12.28 -7.23
N LYS A 127 10.65 11.23 -7.80
CA LYS A 127 9.73 11.41 -8.94
C LYS A 127 8.51 12.28 -8.59
N LEU A 128 7.96 12.13 -7.39
CA LEU A 128 6.86 12.95 -6.92
C LEU A 128 7.28 14.41 -6.72
N ASN A 129 8.43 14.65 -6.09
CA ASN A 129 8.96 15.99 -5.84
C ASN A 129 9.27 16.71 -7.15
N ASN A 130 9.87 16.02 -8.12
CA ASN A 130 10.15 16.57 -9.46
C ASN A 130 8.85 16.96 -10.19
N TYR A 131 7.81 16.13 -10.10
CA TYR A 131 6.49 16.43 -10.67
C TYR A 131 5.86 17.68 -10.04
N LEU A 132 5.84 17.73 -8.70
CA LEU A 132 5.29 18.87 -7.98
C LEU A 132 6.06 20.15 -8.31
N SER A 133 7.40 20.12 -8.22
CA SER A 133 8.24 21.27 -8.53
C SER A 133 8.03 21.81 -9.95
N ASN A 134 7.98 20.92 -10.96
CA ASN A 134 7.73 21.33 -12.34
C ASN A 134 6.33 21.93 -12.52
N ASN A 135 5.30 21.38 -11.85
CA ASN A 135 3.95 21.92 -11.96
C ASN A 135 3.79 23.25 -11.23
N TYR A 136 4.44 23.46 -10.08
CA TYR A 136 4.45 24.77 -9.40
C TYR A 136 5.28 25.82 -10.14
N ALA A 137 6.37 25.43 -10.81
CA ALA A 137 7.17 26.32 -11.65
C ALA A 137 6.43 26.80 -12.91
N ASN A 138 5.49 26.00 -13.44
CA ASN A 138 4.66 26.37 -14.59
C ASN A 138 3.43 27.23 -14.24
N ILE A 139 3.27 27.64 -12.97
CA ILE A 139 2.16 28.48 -12.49
C ILE A 139 2.63 29.92 -12.15
N GLN A 140 3.94 30.21 -12.28
CA GLN A 140 4.50 31.58 -12.21
C GLN A 140 4.66 32.16 -13.62
#